data_AF-A0A6I1NMJ5-F1
#
_entry.id   AF-A0A6I1NMJ5-F1
#
_cell.length_a   1.000
_cell.length_b   1.000
_cell.length_c   1.000
_cell.angle_alpha   90.00
_cell.angle_beta   90.00
_cell.angle_gamma   90.00
#
_symmetry.space_group_name_H-M   'P 1'
#
loop_
_entity.id
_entity.type
_entity.pdbx_description
1 polymer ?
#
loop_
_entity_poly.entity_id
_entity_poly.type
_entity_poly.pdbx_seq_one_letter_code
_entity_poly.pdbx_strand_id
1 'polypeptide(L)'
;MSSTVNTTSFVKEAYLQQLDAARRRIVSTKRQTLDWVSRLDVFAASEFIHIEPMTALFPSIKGKHSYRLVYDIHTTPKRYGTLGVSLRSETMRTDLSKLTVGELSRLLSPHCGALDAKDHATAFQRFKRFNDQVAALRFLGVDFLDPVKGGALLPRWFEAIHAYGLKCRGAVEAAFDQFIELSAVMDEVIFEFNATMGAVRYRSIRCSYTVDDFDLLGPSNPALKVVTSIDPATRRRRYNLMADFKKSLKKKRMTQQLRRQLGRDPQKIEVAAALSALRPRKETDWITKDVIKACYLGRSINDVFQAQENLVAVMQRWTDLRAQLQALLP
;
A
#
# COMPACT_ATOMS: atom_id res chain seq x y z
N MET A 1 1.20 -16.53 -27.84
CA MET A 1 0.43 -17.79 -27.81
C MET A 1 0.08 -18.08 -26.36
N SER A 2 -1.21 -18.08 -26.03
CA SER A 2 -1.70 -18.16 -24.65
C SER A 2 -1.96 -19.62 -24.28
N SER A 3 -1.13 -20.19 -23.41
CA SER A 3 -1.31 -21.55 -22.90
C SER A 3 -2.42 -21.58 -21.85
N THR A 4 -3.59 -22.08 -22.22
CA THR A 4 -4.70 -22.37 -21.31
C THR A 4 -4.41 -23.62 -20.49
N VAL A 5 -4.10 -23.44 -19.20
CA VAL A 5 -3.98 -24.55 -18.24
C VAL A 5 -5.39 -24.97 -17.78
N ASN A 6 -5.85 -26.10 -18.32
CA ASN A 6 -7.00 -26.86 -17.83
C ASN A 6 -6.62 -27.56 -16.52
N THR A 7 -7.17 -27.14 -15.37
CA THR A 7 -7.23 -28.04 -14.20
C THR A 7 -8.44 -27.77 -13.29
N THR A 8 -9.21 -28.84 -13.07
CA THR A 8 -10.33 -28.95 -12.13
C THR A 8 -9.87 -29.08 -10.68
N SER A 9 -8.58 -29.38 -10.43
CA SER A 9 -7.93 -29.35 -9.12
C SER A 9 -7.04 -28.10 -8.97
N PHE A 10 -6.90 -27.61 -7.74
CA PHE A 10 -5.89 -26.59 -7.41
C PHE A 10 -4.53 -27.29 -7.42
N VAL A 11 -3.88 -27.38 -8.58
CA VAL A 11 -2.55 -28.00 -8.69
C VAL A 11 -1.54 -27.04 -8.05
N LYS A 12 -1.00 -27.46 -6.89
CA LYS A 12 -0.04 -26.69 -6.09
C LYS A 12 1.10 -26.16 -6.94
N GLU A 13 1.66 -26.98 -7.82
CA GLU A 13 2.79 -26.64 -8.69
C GLU A 13 2.49 -25.51 -9.67
N ALA A 14 1.37 -25.56 -10.40
CA ALA A 14 1.00 -24.51 -11.34
C ALA A 14 0.68 -23.17 -10.64
N TYR A 15 0.12 -23.24 -9.44
CA TYR A 15 -0.12 -22.07 -8.59
C TYR A 15 1.21 -21.45 -8.09
N LEU A 16 2.12 -22.28 -7.57
CA LEU A 16 3.43 -21.82 -7.10
C LEU A 16 4.27 -21.26 -8.25
N GLN A 17 4.25 -21.86 -9.44
CA GLN A 17 4.97 -21.35 -10.61
C GLN A 17 4.54 -19.92 -11.01
N GLN A 18 3.24 -19.58 -10.87
CA GLN A 18 2.76 -18.22 -11.10
C GLN A 18 3.27 -17.24 -10.04
N LEU A 19 3.39 -17.67 -8.79
CA LEU A 19 3.94 -16.86 -7.71
C LEU A 19 5.46 -16.69 -7.85
N ASP A 20 6.18 -17.73 -8.26
CA ASP A 20 7.63 -17.69 -8.47
C ASP A 20 8.01 -16.64 -9.51
N ALA A 21 7.29 -16.59 -10.63
CA ALA A 21 7.50 -15.57 -11.66
C ALA A 21 7.32 -14.15 -11.10
N ALA A 22 6.27 -13.93 -10.30
CA ALA A 22 6.02 -12.64 -9.66
C ALA A 22 7.07 -12.30 -8.58
N ARG A 23 7.65 -13.30 -7.91
CA ARG A 23 8.62 -13.13 -6.82
C ARG A 23 10.06 -12.94 -7.27
N ARG A 24 10.42 -13.33 -8.49
CA ARG A 24 11.77 -13.06 -9.04
C ARG A 24 12.18 -11.60 -8.93
N ARG A 25 11.21 -10.68 -8.99
CA ARG A 25 11.43 -9.24 -8.85
C ARG A 25 11.87 -8.81 -7.44
N ILE A 26 11.47 -9.55 -6.39
CA ILE A 26 11.81 -9.23 -4.99
C ILE A 26 13.33 -9.17 -4.82
N VAL A 27 14.08 -10.09 -5.45
CA VAL A 27 15.55 -10.12 -5.35
C VAL A 27 16.17 -8.89 -5.99
N SER A 28 15.70 -8.50 -7.19
CA SER A 28 16.16 -7.26 -7.83
C SER A 28 15.78 -6.01 -7.03
N THR A 29 14.56 -5.99 -6.47
CA THR A 29 14.07 -4.89 -5.64
C THR A 29 14.86 -4.77 -4.35
N LYS A 30 15.13 -5.88 -3.65
CA LYS A 30 16.04 -5.92 -2.49
C LYS A 30 17.38 -5.27 -2.83
N ARG A 31 17.99 -5.67 -3.95
CA ARG A 31 19.29 -5.12 -4.39
C ARG A 31 19.21 -3.62 -4.67
N GLN A 32 18.18 -3.17 -5.36
CA GLN A 32 17.97 -1.74 -5.66
C GLN A 32 17.74 -0.92 -4.38
N THR A 33 16.91 -1.40 -3.46
CA THR A 33 16.67 -0.71 -2.18
C THR A 33 17.93 -0.67 -1.33
N LEU A 34 18.73 -1.74 -1.30
CA LEU A 34 20.01 -1.74 -0.58
C LEU A 34 21.04 -0.78 -1.19
N ASP A 35 21.11 -0.68 -2.52
CA ASP A 35 21.95 0.34 -3.19
C ASP A 35 21.48 1.75 -2.84
N TRP A 36 20.16 2.01 -2.93
CA TRP A 36 19.55 3.28 -2.56
C TRP A 36 19.88 3.68 -1.12
N VAL A 37 19.65 2.79 -0.15
CA VAL A 37 19.94 3.04 1.27
C VAL A 37 21.43 3.27 1.53
N SER A 38 22.32 2.66 0.75
CA SER A 38 23.77 2.81 0.95
C SER A 38 24.32 4.12 0.37
N ARG A 39 23.52 4.80 -0.45
CA ARG A 39 23.92 5.98 -1.22
C ARG A 39 22.91 7.11 -1.07
N LEU A 40 22.25 7.19 0.09
CA LEU A 40 21.18 8.18 0.34
C LEU A 40 21.63 9.61 0.08
N ASP A 41 22.89 9.94 0.35
CA ASP A 41 23.52 11.23 0.03
C ASP A 41 23.54 11.52 -1.48
N VAL A 42 23.94 10.54 -2.29
CA VAL A 42 23.98 10.66 -3.75
C VAL A 42 22.57 10.84 -4.31
N PHE A 43 21.61 10.04 -3.84
CA PHE A 43 20.22 10.16 -4.26
C PHE A 43 19.60 11.46 -3.78
N ALA A 44 19.89 11.91 -2.56
CA ALA A 44 19.45 13.20 -2.06
C ALA A 44 20.00 14.35 -2.88
N ALA A 45 21.28 14.33 -3.25
CA ALA A 45 21.89 15.33 -4.11
C ALA A 45 21.24 15.35 -5.51
N SER A 46 20.98 14.16 -6.07
CA SER A 46 20.28 14.01 -7.35
C SER A 46 18.84 14.55 -7.32
N GLU A 47 18.13 14.43 -6.20
CA GLU A 47 16.79 15.02 -6.08
C GLU A 47 16.86 16.52 -5.76
N PHE A 48 17.87 16.94 -5.01
CA PHE A 48 18.05 18.34 -4.62
C PHE A 48 18.40 19.23 -5.82
N ILE A 49 19.20 18.75 -6.78
CA ILE A 49 19.58 19.52 -7.98
C ILE A 49 18.35 19.98 -8.78
N HIS A 50 17.26 19.22 -8.74
CA HIS A 50 16.02 19.58 -9.43
C HIS A 50 15.25 20.71 -8.71
N ILE A 51 15.44 20.88 -7.40
CA ILE A 51 14.82 21.96 -6.63
C ILE A 51 15.75 23.15 -6.42
N GLU A 52 17.06 23.02 -6.66
CA GLU A 52 18.04 24.11 -6.53
C GLU A 52 17.61 25.39 -7.26
N PRO A 53 17.08 25.35 -8.50
CA PRO A 53 16.58 26.56 -9.17
C PRO A 53 15.44 27.27 -8.42
N MET A 54 14.56 26.49 -7.76
CA MET A 54 13.52 27.05 -6.90
C MET A 54 14.12 27.75 -5.68
N THR A 55 15.24 27.25 -5.14
CA THR A 55 15.89 27.86 -3.99
C THR A 55 16.48 29.24 -4.31
N ALA A 56 16.96 29.43 -5.54
CA ALA A 56 17.49 30.70 -6.02
C ALA A 56 16.44 31.81 -6.16
N LEU A 57 15.14 31.46 -6.16
CA LEU A 57 14.05 32.44 -6.10
C LEU A 57 13.95 33.15 -4.74
N PHE A 58 14.67 32.69 -3.72
CA PHE A 58 14.59 33.20 -2.36
C PHE A 58 15.99 33.55 -1.81
N PRO A 59 16.11 34.62 -1.00
CA PRO A 59 15.02 35.48 -0.51
C PRO A 59 14.43 36.36 -1.61
N SER A 60 13.13 36.64 -1.52
CA SER A 60 12.44 37.57 -2.43
C SER A 60 11.54 38.53 -1.69
N ILE A 61 11.40 39.75 -2.22
CA ILE A 61 10.52 40.78 -1.68
C ILE A 61 9.33 40.92 -2.63
N LYS A 62 8.11 40.83 -2.08
CA LYS A 62 6.87 41.07 -2.82
C LYS A 62 5.99 42.00 -2.02
N GLY A 63 5.75 43.20 -2.56
CA GLY A 63 5.08 44.27 -1.83
C GLY A 63 5.88 44.66 -0.58
N LYS A 64 5.23 44.60 0.60
CA LYS A 64 5.85 44.91 1.90
C LYS A 64 6.41 43.68 2.63
N HIS A 65 6.37 42.50 2.04
CA HIS A 65 6.76 41.26 2.70
C HIS A 65 8.06 40.69 2.12
N SER A 66 8.96 40.28 3.00
CA SER A 66 10.13 39.48 2.67
C SER A 66 9.83 38.00 2.87
N TYR A 67 10.17 37.19 1.86
CA TYR A 67 9.97 35.75 1.83
C TYR A 67 11.31 35.05 1.77
N ARG A 68 11.48 34.00 2.59
CA ARG A 68 12.68 33.16 2.60
C ARG A 68 12.32 31.69 2.76
N LEU A 69 13.14 30.82 2.19
CA LEU A 69 13.09 29.39 2.50
C LEU A 69 13.85 29.13 3.80
N VAL A 70 13.25 28.31 4.65
CA VAL A 70 13.84 27.80 5.88
C VAL A 70 13.96 26.29 5.75
N TYR A 71 15.18 25.80 5.95
CA TYR A 71 15.51 24.38 5.92
C TYR A 71 15.68 23.87 7.34
N ASP A 72 15.22 22.65 7.58
CA ASP A 72 15.34 21.99 8.88
C ASP A 72 15.65 20.51 8.69
N ILE A 73 16.65 19.99 9.41
CA ILE A 73 16.95 18.56 9.39
C ILE A 73 16.11 17.92 10.48
N HIS A 74 15.12 17.13 10.09
CA HIS A 74 14.23 16.53 11.06
C HIS A 74 14.89 15.35 11.78
N THR A 75 15.18 15.54 13.06
CA THR A 75 15.72 14.52 13.98
C THR A 75 14.65 13.89 14.86
N THR A 76 13.36 14.15 14.60
CA THR A 76 12.28 13.56 15.41
C THR A 76 11.84 12.20 14.86
N PRO A 77 11.37 11.26 15.71
CA PRO A 77 10.93 9.93 15.29
C PRO A 77 9.81 9.92 14.22
N LYS A 78 9.13 11.05 14.03
CA LYS A 78 8.08 11.17 13.01
C LYS A 78 8.62 11.41 11.60
N ARG A 79 9.83 11.94 11.45
CA ARG A 79 10.37 12.46 10.18
C ARG A 79 11.90 12.28 10.06
N TYR A 80 12.47 11.25 10.68
CA TYR A 80 13.92 11.02 10.72
C TYR A 80 14.59 11.19 9.36
N GLY A 81 15.71 11.92 9.34
CA GLY A 81 16.57 12.09 8.16
C GLY A 81 16.00 12.95 7.04
N THR A 82 14.76 13.43 7.13
CA THR A 82 14.17 14.26 6.08
C THR A 82 14.60 15.72 6.18
N LEU A 83 14.69 16.38 5.02
CA LEU A 83 14.90 17.83 4.95
C LEU A 83 13.56 18.55 4.83
N GLY A 84 13.14 19.19 5.93
CA GLY A 84 12.00 20.10 5.92
C GLY A 84 12.32 21.36 5.15
N VAL A 85 11.39 21.79 4.28
CA VAL A 85 11.49 23.05 3.55
C VAL A 85 10.21 23.85 3.81
N SER A 86 10.36 25.02 4.42
CA SER A 86 9.25 25.92 4.72
C SER A 86 9.46 27.29 4.08
N LEU A 87 8.41 27.85 3.47
CA LEU A 87 8.39 29.26 3.09
C LEU A 87 7.99 30.10 4.30
N ARG A 88 8.80 31.11 4.64
CA ARG A 88 8.57 31.97 5.79
C ARG A 88 8.55 33.44 5.38
N SER A 89 7.56 34.16 5.88
CA SER A 89 7.53 35.61 5.96
C SER A 89 7.47 36.06 7.42
N GLU A 90 7.31 37.36 7.66
CA GLU A 90 7.13 37.91 9.01
C GLU A 90 5.89 37.35 9.71
N THR A 91 4.81 37.11 8.96
CA THR A 91 3.50 36.71 9.50
C THR A 91 3.10 35.27 9.17
N MET A 92 3.83 34.60 8.27
CA MET A 92 3.45 33.28 7.75
C MET A 92 4.62 32.29 7.79
N ARG A 93 4.31 31.03 8.11
CA ARG A 93 5.18 29.87 7.89
C ARG A 93 4.37 28.76 7.21
N THR A 94 4.78 28.36 6.02
CA THR A 94 4.12 27.31 5.25
C THR A 94 5.08 26.15 5.03
N ASP A 95 4.76 24.97 5.57
CA ASP A 95 5.49 23.73 5.31
C ASP A 95 5.17 23.26 3.88
N LEU A 96 6.16 23.38 2.98
CA LEU A 96 5.95 23.09 1.56
C LEU A 96 5.64 21.60 1.33
N SER A 97 6.07 20.72 2.23
CA SER A 97 5.80 19.27 2.13
C SER A 97 4.31 18.93 2.34
N LYS A 98 3.48 19.86 2.79
CA LYS A 98 2.04 19.64 3.00
C LYS A 98 1.19 20.06 1.81
N LEU A 99 1.79 20.74 0.83
CA LEU A 99 1.08 21.26 -0.33
C LEU A 99 1.06 20.24 -1.45
N THR A 100 -0.05 20.20 -2.19
CA THR A 100 -0.15 19.54 -3.49
C THR A 100 0.62 20.30 -4.57
N VAL A 101 0.86 19.68 -5.75
CA VAL A 101 1.48 20.38 -6.91
C VAL A 101 0.75 21.68 -7.24
N GLY A 102 -0.59 21.65 -7.26
CA GLY A 102 -1.41 22.82 -7.62
C GLY A 102 -1.32 23.94 -6.59
N GLU A 103 -1.32 23.61 -5.31
CA GLU A 103 -1.18 24.60 -4.22
C GLU A 103 0.22 25.20 -4.20
N LEU A 104 1.26 24.38 -4.37
CA LEU A 104 2.64 24.84 -4.41
C LEU A 104 2.90 25.71 -5.65
N SER A 105 2.38 25.31 -6.82
CA SER A 105 2.47 26.12 -8.04
C SER A 105 1.79 27.49 -7.83
N ARG A 106 0.59 27.53 -7.26
CA ARG A 106 -0.09 28.79 -6.95
C ARG A 106 0.71 29.67 -5.97
N LEU A 107 1.36 29.05 -4.98
CA LEU A 107 2.22 29.74 -4.02
C LEU A 107 3.49 30.33 -4.69
N LEU A 108 4.08 29.63 -5.66
CA LEU A 108 5.32 30.03 -6.33
C LEU A 108 5.09 30.98 -7.52
N SER A 109 3.93 30.96 -8.18
CA SER A 109 3.60 31.80 -9.34
C SER A 109 3.90 33.30 -9.18
N PRO A 110 3.66 33.94 -8.02
CA PRO A 110 4.02 35.35 -7.81
C PRO A 110 5.52 35.63 -7.90
N HIS A 111 6.38 34.61 -7.75
CA HIS A 111 7.84 34.74 -7.69
C HIS A 111 8.52 34.47 -9.04
N CYS A 112 8.00 33.54 -9.84
CA CYS A 112 8.63 33.08 -11.09
C CYS A 112 7.68 33.00 -12.30
N GLY A 113 6.40 33.35 -12.15
CA GLY A 113 5.40 33.17 -13.19
C GLY A 113 4.78 31.77 -13.19
N ALA A 114 3.68 31.60 -13.92
CA ALA A 114 2.84 30.40 -13.81
C ALA A 114 3.48 29.13 -14.40
N LEU A 115 4.26 29.26 -15.48
CA LEU A 115 4.90 28.14 -16.15
C LEU A 115 5.99 27.53 -15.25
N ASP A 116 6.98 28.36 -14.87
CA ASP A 116 8.12 27.96 -14.02
C ASP A 116 7.66 27.45 -12.64
N ALA A 117 6.60 28.05 -12.07
CA ALA A 117 6.03 27.61 -10.81
C ALA A 117 5.51 26.17 -10.85
N LYS A 118 4.96 25.72 -11.99
CA LYS A 118 4.50 24.34 -12.15
C LYS A 118 5.68 23.36 -12.19
N ASP A 119 6.76 23.74 -12.85
CA ASP A 119 7.96 22.91 -12.97
C ASP A 119 8.67 22.78 -11.62
N HIS A 120 8.84 23.89 -10.89
CA HIS A 120 9.35 23.88 -9.52
C HIS A 120 8.47 23.07 -8.58
N ALA A 121 7.14 23.21 -8.68
CA ALA A 121 6.22 22.41 -7.85
C ALA A 121 6.33 20.92 -8.14
N THR A 122 6.52 20.54 -9.41
CA THR A 122 6.70 19.14 -9.83
C THR A 122 8.04 18.59 -9.32
N ALA A 123 9.13 19.33 -9.47
CA ALA A 123 10.44 18.97 -8.93
C ALA A 123 10.39 18.81 -7.40
N PHE A 124 9.73 19.73 -6.70
CA PHE A 124 9.58 19.65 -5.24
C PHE A 124 8.78 18.42 -4.80
N GLN A 125 7.77 17.99 -5.56
CA GLN A 125 7.06 16.75 -5.24
C GLN A 125 7.92 15.49 -5.43
N ARG A 126 8.88 15.49 -6.36
CA ARG A 126 9.87 14.40 -6.47
C ARG A 126 10.77 14.36 -5.24
N PHE A 127 11.31 15.51 -4.85
CA PHE A 127 12.07 15.67 -3.61
C PHE A 127 11.26 15.25 -2.36
N LYS A 128 9.97 15.59 -2.31
CA LYS A 128 9.07 15.16 -1.23
C LYS A 128 8.94 13.64 -1.18
N ARG A 129 8.79 12.95 -2.33
CA ARG A 129 8.71 11.48 -2.38
C ARG A 129 9.99 10.85 -1.84
N PHE A 130 11.16 11.38 -2.21
CA PHE A 130 12.43 10.95 -1.61
C PHE A 130 12.42 11.11 -0.08
N ASN A 131 12.00 12.27 0.43
CA ASN A 131 11.84 12.48 1.86
C ASN A 131 10.84 11.50 2.51
N ASP A 132 9.72 11.18 1.84
CA ASP A 132 8.75 10.22 2.36
C ASP A 132 9.36 8.81 2.47
N GLN A 133 10.20 8.40 1.51
CA GLN A 133 10.95 7.13 1.54
C GLN A 133 11.99 7.10 2.66
N VAL A 134 12.76 8.19 2.83
CA VAL A 134 13.71 8.31 3.94
C VAL A 134 12.98 8.24 5.29
N ALA A 135 11.84 8.94 5.42
CA ALA A 135 11.02 8.88 6.63
C ALA A 135 10.45 7.48 6.89
N ALA A 136 10.20 6.69 5.84
CA ALA A 136 9.70 5.33 5.97
C ALA A 136 10.71 4.40 6.66
N LEU A 137 12.03 4.64 6.52
CA LEU A 137 13.08 3.84 7.19
C LEU A 137 12.92 3.75 8.72
N ARG A 138 12.17 4.67 9.35
CA ARG A 138 11.88 4.64 10.78
C ARG A 138 11.29 3.32 11.29
N PHE A 139 10.58 2.55 10.45
CA PHE A 139 9.97 1.29 10.90
C PHE A 139 11.02 0.26 11.33
N LEU A 140 12.27 0.42 10.86
CA LEU A 140 13.41 -0.44 11.18
C LEU A 140 13.89 -0.26 12.63
N GLY A 141 13.42 0.76 13.34
CA GLY A 141 13.87 1.05 14.71
C GLY A 141 15.32 1.55 14.81
N VAL A 142 15.90 1.99 13.68
CA VAL A 142 17.23 2.58 13.64
C VAL A 142 17.12 4.08 13.87
N ASP A 143 17.83 4.58 14.89
CA ASP A 143 17.83 6.00 15.25
C ASP A 143 18.64 6.84 14.26
N PHE A 144 18.08 8.00 13.91
CA PHE A 144 18.80 9.05 13.21
C PHE A 144 19.56 9.89 14.22
N LEU A 145 20.90 9.87 14.14
CA LEU A 145 21.73 10.67 15.04
C LEU A 145 21.64 12.15 14.71
N ASP A 146 21.77 13.00 15.73
CA ASP A 146 21.81 14.43 15.55
C ASP A 146 23.01 14.84 14.67
N PRO A 147 22.79 15.62 13.59
CA PRO A 147 23.87 16.11 12.76
C PRO A 147 24.84 16.98 13.57
N VAL A 148 26.14 16.88 13.26
CA VAL A 148 27.20 17.72 13.86
C VAL A 148 26.79 19.18 13.83
N LYS A 149 27.00 19.94 14.92
CA LYS A 149 26.63 21.35 15.01
C LYS A 149 27.67 22.25 14.31
N GLY A 150 27.19 23.31 13.65
CA GLY A 150 28.03 24.29 12.94
C GLY A 150 28.24 23.96 11.47
N GLY A 151 28.48 24.99 10.63
CA GLY A 151 28.64 24.85 9.17
C GLY A 151 27.35 24.93 8.36
N ALA A 152 27.48 24.80 7.04
CA ALA A 152 26.37 24.87 6.08
C ALA A 152 25.39 23.69 6.26
N LEU A 153 24.09 23.94 6.11
CA LEU A 153 23.04 22.96 6.43
C LEU A 153 23.03 21.76 5.48
N LEU A 154 23.18 21.97 4.17
CA LEU A 154 23.09 20.89 3.18
C LEU A 154 24.23 19.86 3.31
N PRO A 155 25.52 20.24 3.42
CA PRO A 155 26.58 19.26 3.67
C PRO A 155 26.34 18.41 4.92
N ARG A 156 25.93 19.05 6.03
CA ARG A 156 25.60 18.35 7.28
C ARG A 156 24.44 17.36 7.10
N TRP A 157 23.44 17.74 6.31
CA TRP A 157 22.33 16.84 6.00
C TRP A 157 22.79 15.64 5.17
N PHE A 158 23.58 15.86 4.10
CA PHE A 158 24.12 14.78 3.27
C PHE A 158 24.97 13.80 4.08
N GLU A 159 25.88 14.29 4.93
CA GLU A 159 26.70 13.44 5.81
C GLU A 159 25.83 12.64 6.79
N ALA A 160 24.82 13.28 7.40
CA ALA A 160 23.96 12.63 8.36
C ALA A 160 23.06 11.54 7.72
N ILE A 161 22.49 11.80 6.54
CA ILE A 161 21.68 10.79 5.84
C ILE A 161 22.53 9.65 5.28
N HIS A 162 23.77 9.93 4.88
CA HIS A 162 24.71 8.89 4.46
C HIS A 162 24.98 7.92 5.62
N ALA A 163 25.37 8.46 6.77
CA ALA A 163 25.62 7.67 7.98
C ALA A 163 24.37 6.91 8.43
N TYR A 164 23.18 7.52 8.31
CA TYR A 164 21.91 6.86 8.61
C TYR A 164 21.63 5.70 7.66
N GLY A 165 21.80 5.91 6.36
CA GLY A 165 21.64 4.89 5.33
C GLY A 165 22.51 3.65 5.60
N LEU A 166 23.81 3.86 5.86
CA LEU A 166 24.73 2.76 6.20
C LEU A 166 24.26 1.94 7.41
N LYS A 167 23.70 2.59 8.44
CA LYS A 167 23.15 1.90 9.62
C LYS A 167 21.86 1.14 9.30
N CYS A 168 21.00 1.70 8.47
CA CYS A 168 19.75 1.08 8.05
C CYS A 168 19.96 -0.13 7.13
N ARG A 169 21.09 -0.21 6.41
CA ARG A 169 21.36 -1.25 5.40
C ARG A 169 21.10 -2.66 5.93
N GLY A 170 21.69 -3.03 7.07
CA GLY A 170 21.53 -4.37 7.64
C GLY A 170 20.09 -4.67 8.08
N ALA A 171 19.40 -3.67 8.63
CA ALA A 171 18.00 -3.82 9.03
C ALA A 171 17.05 -3.96 7.83
N VAL A 172 17.31 -3.24 6.73
CA VAL A 172 16.56 -3.39 5.48
C VAL A 172 16.79 -4.77 4.87
N GLU A 173 18.04 -5.24 4.86
CA GLU A 173 18.38 -6.57 4.38
C GLU A 173 17.61 -7.65 5.15
N ALA A 174 17.66 -7.59 6.49
CA ALA A 174 16.91 -8.50 7.36
C ALA A 174 15.39 -8.42 7.17
N ALA A 175 14.84 -7.23 6.95
CA ALA A 175 13.40 -7.05 6.69
C ALA A 175 12.97 -7.71 5.35
N PHE A 176 13.79 -7.62 4.31
CA PHE A 176 13.53 -8.33 3.05
C PHE A 176 13.63 -9.86 3.23
N ASP A 177 14.62 -10.35 3.96
CA ASP A 177 14.78 -11.79 4.21
C ASP A 177 13.59 -12.34 5.02
N GLN A 178 13.19 -11.63 6.07
CA GLN A 178 11.98 -11.93 6.82
C GLN A 178 10.72 -11.91 5.93
N PHE A 179 10.63 -10.96 4.99
CA PHE A 179 9.49 -10.89 4.07
C PHE A 179 9.44 -12.09 3.10
N ILE A 180 10.59 -12.56 2.63
CA ILE A 180 10.70 -13.75 1.77
C ILE A 180 10.28 -15.00 2.55
N GLU A 181 10.80 -15.19 3.76
CA GLU A 181 10.43 -16.31 4.64
C GLU A 181 8.93 -16.30 4.96
N LEU A 182 8.41 -15.15 5.37
CA LEU A 182 6.98 -14.99 5.69
C LEU A 182 6.08 -15.19 4.48
N SER A 183 6.57 -14.88 3.26
CA SER A 183 5.85 -15.16 2.02
C SER A 183 5.77 -16.66 1.72
N ALA A 184 6.80 -17.44 2.05
CA ALA A 184 6.76 -18.90 1.93
C ALA A 184 5.74 -19.50 2.91
N VAL A 185 5.77 -19.07 4.18
CA VAL A 185 4.78 -19.48 5.19
C VAL A 185 3.36 -19.11 4.78
N MET A 186 3.17 -17.92 4.21
CA MET A 186 1.86 -17.51 3.70
C MET A 186 1.31 -18.44 2.63
N ASP A 187 2.16 -18.90 1.71
CA ASP A 187 1.72 -19.80 0.64
C ASP A 187 1.28 -21.15 1.18
N GLU A 188 2.00 -21.68 2.17
CA GLU A 188 1.65 -22.91 2.84
C GLU A 188 0.28 -22.78 3.50
N VAL A 189 0.06 -21.70 4.25
CA VAL A 189 -1.21 -21.49 4.95
C VAL A 189 -2.36 -21.18 3.98
N ILE A 190 -2.12 -20.44 2.88
CA ILE A 190 -3.12 -20.26 1.82
C ILE A 190 -3.46 -21.59 1.15
N PHE A 191 -2.45 -22.43 0.91
CA PHE A 191 -2.65 -23.76 0.34
C PHE A 191 -3.47 -24.64 1.27
N GLU A 192 -3.10 -24.74 2.55
CA GLU A 192 -3.84 -25.48 3.59
C GLU A 192 -5.29 -24.99 3.74
N PHE A 193 -5.48 -23.67 3.75
CA PHE A 193 -6.80 -23.06 3.74
C PHE A 193 -7.61 -23.54 2.52
N ASN A 194 -7.04 -23.42 1.32
CA ASN A 194 -7.73 -23.82 0.09
C ASN A 194 -8.00 -25.33 0.01
N ALA A 195 -7.10 -26.16 0.56
CA ALA A 195 -7.26 -27.61 0.67
C ALA A 195 -8.41 -27.97 1.63
N THR A 196 -8.49 -27.31 2.79
CA THR A 196 -9.60 -27.45 3.75
C THR A 196 -10.95 -27.14 3.11
N MET A 197 -10.99 -26.14 2.22
CA MET A 197 -12.20 -25.76 1.49
C MET A 197 -12.57 -26.72 0.34
N GLY A 198 -11.81 -27.79 0.13
CA GLY A 198 -12.12 -28.88 -0.82
C GLY A 198 -12.09 -28.46 -2.30
N ALA A 199 -12.81 -29.19 -3.16
CA ALA A 199 -12.86 -28.92 -4.60
C ALA A 199 -13.51 -27.57 -4.97
N VAL A 200 -13.12 -26.98 -6.11
CA VAL A 200 -13.63 -25.67 -6.55
C VAL A 200 -14.98 -25.84 -7.22
N ARG A 201 -16.03 -25.32 -6.58
CA ARG A 201 -17.42 -25.34 -7.05
C ARG A 201 -18.08 -23.97 -6.85
N TYR A 202 -19.30 -23.82 -7.36
CA TYR A 202 -20.12 -22.64 -7.06
C TYR A 202 -20.25 -22.47 -5.53
N ARG A 203 -20.00 -21.25 -5.05
CA ARG A 203 -19.90 -20.87 -3.63
C ARG A 203 -18.77 -21.53 -2.83
N SER A 204 -17.74 -22.07 -3.47
CA SER A 204 -16.49 -22.36 -2.75
C SER A 204 -15.84 -21.07 -2.27
N ILE A 205 -15.33 -21.09 -1.04
CA ILE A 205 -14.50 -20.01 -0.48
C ILE A 205 -13.04 -20.30 -0.85
N ARG A 206 -12.30 -19.26 -1.25
CA ARG A 206 -10.88 -19.34 -1.62
C ARG A 206 -10.11 -18.17 -1.04
N CYS A 207 -8.85 -18.41 -0.72
CA CYS A 207 -7.87 -17.35 -0.52
C CYS A 207 -6.92 -17.34 -1.73
N SER A 208 -6.68 -16.17 -2.31
CA SER A 208 -5.67 -16.02 -3.34
C SER A 208 -5.09 -14.62 -3.30
N TYR A 209 -3.84 -14.49 -3.75
CA TYR A 209 -3.24 -13.20 -4.05
C TYR A 209 -3.91 -12.54 -5.26
N THR A 210 -3.62 -11.25 -5.39
CA THR A 210 -3.63 -10.50 -6.64
C THR A 210 -2.23 -10.56 -7.23
N VAL A 211 -2.11 -10.97 -8.49
CA VAL A 211 -0.83 -11.02 -9.21
C VAL A 211 -0.83 -9.89 -10.22
N ASP A 212 0.12 -8.97 -10.06
CA ASP A 212 0.38 -7.87 -10.97
C ASP A 212 1.84 -7.96 -11.43
N ASP A 213 2.06 -7.82 -12.73
CA ASP A 213 3.38 -7.92 -13.36
C ASP A 213 4.27 -6.72 -13.04
N PHE A 214 3.70 -5.60 -12.60
CA PHE A 214 4.43 -4.40 -12.23
C PHE A 214 4.71 -4.30 -10.72
N ASP A 215 4.19 -5.23 -9.93
CA ASP A 215 4.41 -5.23 -8.49
C ASP A 215 5.84 -5.74 -8.17
N LEU A 216 6.64 -4.83 -7.60
CA LEU A 216 8.04 -5.03 -7.24
C LEU A 216 8.22 -6.02 -6.07
N LEU A 217 7.23 -6.11 -5.18
CA LEU A 217 7.24 -7.05 -4.05
C LEU A 217 6.49 -8.35 -4.37
N GLY A 218 6.18 -8.59 -5.64
CA GLY A 218 5.49 -9.79 -6.11
C GLY A 218 4.00 -9.80 -5.74
N PRO A 219 3.37 -10.99 -5.59
CA PRO A 219 1.92 -11.08 -5.40
C PRO A 219 1.46 -10.28 -4.17
N SER A 220 0.34 -9.56 -4.32
CA SER A 220 -0.19 -8.64 -3.31
C SER A 220 -1.56 -9.06 -2.81
N ASN A 221 -2.02 -8.45 -1.72
CA ASN A 221 -3.41 -8.52 -1.26
C ASN A 221 -4.00 -9.96 -1.22
N PRO A 222 -3.46 -10.85 -0.36
CA PRO A 222 -4.09 -12.14 -0.09
C PRO A 222 -5.51 -11.89 0.44
N ALA A 223 -6.51 -12.36 -0.30
CA ALA A 223 -7.90 -12.01 0.01
C ALA A 223 -8.81 -13.23 -0.06
N LEU A 224 -9.74 -13.28 0.89
CA LEU A 224 -10.83 -14.24 0.93
C LEU A 224 -11.90 -13.86 -0.09
N LYS A 225 -12.25 -14.80 -0.96
CA LYS A 225 -13.18 -14.62 -2.07
C LYS A 225 -14.12 -15.82 -2.18
N VAL A 226 -15.29 -15.60 -2.75
CA VAL A 226 -16.29 -16.66 -2.97
C VAL A 226 -16.54 -16.79 -4.46
N VAL A 227 -16.52 -18.03 -4.97
CA VAL A 227 -16.85 -18.33 -6.37
C VAL A 227 -18.33 -18.03 -6.63
N THR A 228 -18.61 -17.08 -7.50
CA THR A 228 -19.98 -16.64 -7.82
C THR A 228 -20.48 -17.11 -9.18
N SER A 229 -19.58 -17.49 -10.08
CA SER A 229 -19.95 -18.21 -11.31
C SER A 229 -18.78 -19.03 -11.83
N ILE A 230 -19.10 -20.09 -12.57
CA ILE A 230 -18.13 -20.86 -13.34
C ILE A 230 -18.70 -20.94 -14.75
N ASP A 231 -17.95 -20.40 -15.71
CA ASP A 231 -18.30 -20.52 -17.12
C ASP A 231 -18.20 -22.00 -17.53
N PRO A 232 -19.27 -22.63 -18.03
CA PRO A 232 -19.24 -24.04 -18.39
C PRO A 232 -18.34 -24.33 -19.60
N ALA A 233 -18.22 -23.39 -20.55
CA ALA A 233 -17.44 -23.56 -21.77
C ALA A 233 -15.95 -23.29 -21.52
N THR A 234 -15.62 -22.21 -20.83
CA THR A 234 -14.21 -21.81 -20.61
C THR A 234 -13.65 -22.26 -19.27
N ARG A 235 -14.48 -22.82 -18.38
CA ARG A 235 -14.17 -23.14 -16.97
C ARG A 235 -13.64 -21.95 -16.16
N ARG A 236 -13.72 -20.73 -16.70
CA ARG A 236 -13.30 -19.50 -16.03
C ARG A 236 -14.22 -19.22 -14.85
N ARG A 237 -13.61 -18.79 -13.74
CA ARG A 237 -14.30 -18.59 -12.47
C ARG A 237 -14.42 -17.10 -12.22
N ARG A 238 -15.61 -16.65 -11.81
CA ARG A 238 -15.79 -15.31 -11.24
C ARG A 238 -15.82 -15.41 -9.74
N TYR A 239 -15.19 -14.43 -9.11
CA TYR A 239 -15.04 -14.34 -7.67
C TYR A 239 -15.61 -13.01 -7.19
N ASN A 240 -16.27 -13.04 -6.05
CA ASN A 240 -16.54 -11.83 -5.27
C ASN A 240 -15.63 -11.82 -4.05
N LEU A 241 -15.07 -10.65 -3.71
CA LEU A 241 -14.42 -10.46 -2.41
C LEU A 241 -15.42 -10.75 -1.28
N MET A 242 -14.91 -11.19 -0.13
CA MET A 242 -15.75 -11.59 1.00
C MET A 242 -16.73 -10.50 1.42
N ALA A 243 -16.27 -9.26 1.57
CA ALA A 243 -17.12 -8.11 1.92
C ALA A 243 -18.25 -7.90 0.90
N ASP A 244 -17.97 -8.01 -0.40
CA ASP A 244 -18.97 -7.81 -1.46
C ASP A 244 -19.95 -8.98 -1.57
N PHE A 245 -19.48 -10.20 -1.30
CA PHE A 245 -20.35 -11.36 -1.17
C PHE A 245 -21.33 -11.18 0.00
N LYS A 246 -20.87 -10.71 1.18
CA LYS A 246 -21.74 -10.39 2.32
C LYS A 246 -22.74 -9.29 2.02
N LYS A 247 -22.33 -8.19 1.38
CA LYS A 247 -23.25 -7.14 0.89
C LYS A 247 -24.34 -7.73 0.00
N SER A 248 -23.95 -8.64 -0.90
CA SER A 248 -24.87 -9.34 -1.80
C SER A 248 -25.83 -10.27 -1.05
N LEU A 249 -25.37 -11.01 -0.03
CA LEU A 249 -26.22 -11.83 0.84
C LEU A 249 -27.22 -10.97 1.60
N LYS A 250 -26.76 -9.87 2.20
CA LYS A 250 -27.60 -8.92 2.94
C LYS A 250 -28.69 -8.33 2.06
N LYS A 251 -28.33 -7.90 0.85
CA LYS A 251 -29.27 -7.42 -0.17
C LYS A 251 -30.32 -8.49 -0.52
N LYS A 252 -29.89 -9.72 -0.79
CA LYS A 252 -30.81 -10.85 -1.09
C LYS A 252 -31.78 -11.13 0.05
N ARG A 253 -31.30 -11.17 1.30
CA ARG A 253 -32.14 -11.36 2.49
C ARG A 253 -33.17 -10.24 2.63
N MET A 254 -32.73 -8.98 2.46
CA MET A 254 -33.64 -7.82 2.52
C MET A 254 -34.70 -7.87 1.42
N THR A 255 -34.33 -8.20 0.19
CA THR A 255 -35.28 -8.38 -0.92
C THR A 255 -36.31 -9.47 -0.61
N GLN A 256 -35.89 -10.61 -0.04
CA GLN A 256 -36.83 -11.68 0.34
C GLN A 256 -37.75 -11.28 1.48
N GLN A 257 -37.23 -10.56 2.48
CA GLN A 257 -38.01 -10.05 3.60
C GLN A 257 -39.06 -9.04 3.12
N LEU A 258 -38.66 -8.05 2.32
CA LEU A 258 -39.56 -7.06 1.75
C LEU A 258 -40.60 -7.71 0.84
N ARG A 259 -40.23 -8.70 0.02
CA ARG A 259 -41.20 -9.45 -0.81
C ARG A 259 -42.29 -10.11 0.03
N ARG A 260 -41.92 -10.68 1.19
CA ARG A 260 -42.88 -11.29 2.13
C ARG A 260 -43.76 -10.25 2.81
N GLN A 261 -43.21 -9.10 3.18
CA GLN A 261 -43.95 -8.02 3.85
C GLN A 261 -44.91 -7.28 2.91
N LEU A 262 -44.50 -7.07 1.65
CA LEU A 262 -45.26 -6.30 0.66
C LEU A 262 -46.24 -7.16 -0.14
N GLY A 263 -46.10 -8.50 -0.12
CA GLY A 263 -46.89 -9.41 -0.97
C GLY A 263 -46.59 -9.32 -2.47
N ARG A 264 -45.62 -8.48 -2.87
CA ARG A 264 -45.16 -8.29 -4.26
C ARG A 264 -43.65 -8.21 -4.33
N ASP A 265 -43.09 -8.25 -5.53
CA ASP A 265 -41.66 -7.99 -5.71
C ASP A 265 -41.31 -6.54 -5.34
N PRO A 266 -40.28 -6.31 -4.48
CA PRO A 266 -39.90 -4.98 -4.05
C PRO A 266 -39.14 -4.25 -5.17
N GLN A 267 -39.40 -2.95 -5.30
CA GLN A 267 -38.68 -2.07 -6.20
C GLN A 267 -37.25 -1.84 -5.70
N LYS A 268 -36.32 -1.52 -6.62
CA LYS A 268 -34.90 -1.29 -6.28
C LYS A 268 -34.72 -0.19 -5.23
N ILE A 269 -35.54 0.86 -5.29
CA ILE A 269 -35.50 2.00 -4.36
C ILE A 269 -35.92 1.56 -2.96
N GLU A 270 -36.94 0.70 -2.83
CA GLU A 270 -37.41 0.16 -1.55
C GLU A 270 -36.33 -0.68 -0.87
N VAL A 271 -35.64 -1.53 -1.64
CA VAL A 271 -34.51 -2.33 -1.14
C VAL A 271 -33.35 -1.43 -0.71
N ALA A 272 -33.04 -0.38 -1.48
CA ALA A 272 -31.98 0.57 -1.14
C ALA A 272 -32.30 1.35 0.14
N ALA A 273 -33.52 1.84 0.28
CA ALA A 273 -33.99 2.56 1.47
C ALA A 273 -33.98 1.66 2.73
N ALA A 274 -34.41 0.41 2.60
CA ALA A 274 -34.35 -0.54 3.72
C ALA A 274 -32.89 -0.88 4.12
N LEU A 275 -31.99 -0.96 3.13
CA LEU A 275 -30.56 -1.19 3.39
C LEU A 275 -29.87 0.03 4.02
N SER A 276 -30.25 1.26 3.66
CA SER A 276 -29.69 2.48 4.25
C SER A 276 -30.25 2.76 5.65
N ALA A 277 -31.49 2.34 5.92
CA ALA A 277 -32.07 2.39 7.27
C ALA A 277 -31.35 1.47 8.26
N LEU A 278 -30.71 0.38 7.77
CA LEU A 278 -29.80 -0.42 8.59
C LEU A 278 -28.51 0.35 8.84
N ARG A 279 -28.08 0.43 10.11
CA ARG A 279 -26.83 1.09 10.50
C ARG A 279 -25.69 0.68 9.56
N PRO A 280 -25.00 1.63 8.90
CA PRO A 280 -23.99 1.34 7.89
C PRO A 280 -22.70 0.88 8.59
N ARG A 281 -22.64 -0.40 8.96
CA ARG A 281 -21.36 -1.06 9.28
C ARG A 281 -20.77 -1.60 7.99
N LYS A 282 -19.50 -1.28 7.72
CA LYS A 282 -18.75 -1.89 6.64
C LYS A 282 -18.65 -3.39 6.92
N GLU A 283 -18.89 -4.20 5.90
CA GLU A 283 -18.70 -5.65 5.97
C GLU A 283 -17.22 -5.96 6.12
N THR A 284 -16.87 -6.87 7.02
CA THR A 284 -15.48 -7.33 7.20
C THR A 284 -15.07 -8.31 6.12
N ASP A 285 -13.77 -8.49 5.92
CA ASP A 285 -13.23 -9.46 4.95
C ASP A 285 -13.19 -10.92 5.46
N TRP A 286 -13.56 -11.13 6.71
CA TRP A 286 -13.53 -12.45 7.37
C TRP A 286 -14.76 -13.31 7.06
N ILE A 287 -14.61 -14.62 6.99
CA ILE A 287 -15.71 -15.57 6.91
C ILE A 287 -16.57 -15.48 8.19
N THR A 288 -17.89 -15.49 8.01
CA THR A 288 -18.87 -15.51 9.10
C THR A 288 -19.74 -16.75 9.00
N LYS A 289 -20.46 -17.10 10.08
CA LYS A 289 -21.43 -18.21 10.07
C LYS A 289 -22.46 -18.10 8.94
N ASP A 290 -22.86 -16.88 8.62
CA ASP A 290 -23.76 -16.58 7.51
C ASP A 290 -23.18 -16.94 6.14
N VAL A 291 -21.89 -16.63 5.93
CA VAL A 291 -21.17 -17.02 4.71
C VAL A 291 -21.03 -18.53 4.65
N ILE A 292 -20.65 -19.19 5.74
CA ILE A 292 -20.50 -20.66 5.81
C ILE A 292 -21.81 -21.35 5.44
N LYS A 293 -22.94 -20.88 6.00
CA LYS A 293 -24.27 -21.38 5.66
C LYS A 293 -24.61 -21.14 4.19
N ALA A 294 -24.34 -19.94 3.67
CA ALA A 294 -24.58 -19.63 2.27
C ALA A 294 -23.70 -20.46 1.31
N CYS A 295 -22.51 -20.86 1.74
CA CYS A 295 -21.56 -21.66 0.97
C CYS A 295 -21.74 -23.18 1.16
N TYR A 296 -22.75 -23.61 1.91
CA TYR A 296 -23.04 -25.03 2.19
C TYR A 296 -21.88 -25.75 2.91
N LEU A 297 -21.15 -25.04 3.77
CA LEU A 297 -20.02 -25.55 4.54
C LEU A 297 -20.38 -25.82 6.02
N GLY A 298 -21.67 -25.97 6.34
CA GLY A 298 -22.15 -26.06 7.72
C GLY A 298 -21.57 -27.22 8.53
N ARG A 299 -21.25 -28.35 7.88
CA ARG A 299 -20.63 -29.52 8.53
C ARG A 299 -19.15 -29.33 8.89
N SER A 300 -18.49 -28.36 8.26
CA SER A 300 -17.05 -28.07 8.43
C SER A 300 -16.84 -26.70 9.07
N ILE A 301 -17.80 -26.22 9.87
CA ILE A 301 -17.77 -24.87 10.44
C ILE A 301 -16.53 -24.62 11.30
N ASN A 302 -16.15 -25.61 12.11
CA ASN A 302 -14.97 -25.53 12.98
C ASN A 302 -13.69 -25.50 12.14
N ASP A 303 -13.55 -26.41 11.17
CA ASP A 303 -12.40 -26.47 10.27
C ASP A 303 -12.22 -25.16 9.49
N VAL A 304 -13.32 -24.57 9.03
CA VAL A 304 -13.32 -23.28 8.31
C VAL A 304 -12.82 -22.15 9.20
N PHE A 305 -13.25 -22.09 10.46
CA PHE A 305 -12.78 -21.06 11.39
C PHE A 305 -11.34 -21.27 11.81
N GLN A 306 -10.92 -22.52 12.06
CA GLN A 306 -9.53 -22.84 12.38
C GLN A 306 -8.60 -22.47 11.22
N ALA A 307 -8.96 -22.84 9.98
CA ALA A 307 -8.18 -22.50 8.80
C ALA A 307 -8.09 -20.98 8.59
N GLN A 308 -9.18 -20.25 8.88
CA GLN A 308 -9.14 -18.78 8.85
C GLN A 308 -8.22 -18.21 9.92
N GLU A 309 -8.27 -18.71 11.16
CA GLU A 309 -7.44 -18.22 12.26
C GLU A 309 -5.95 -18.39 11.95
N ASN A 310 -5.56 -19.57 11.47
CA ASN A 310 -4.19 -19.85 11.03
C ASN A 310 -3.76 -18.87 9.91
N LEU A 311 -4.63 -18.65 8.92
CA LEU A 311 -4.39 -17.70 7.84
C LEU A 311 -4.21 -16.27 8.34
N VAL A 312 -5.10 -15.79 9.22
CA VAL A 312 -5.07 -14.43 9.74
C VAL A 312 -3.81 -14.15 10.57
N ALA A 313 -3.36 -15.13 11.35
CA ALA A 313 -2.16 -15.00 12.17
C ALA A 313 -0.92 -14.64 11.36
N VAL A 314 -0.80 -15.19 10.15
CA VAL A 314 0.30 -14.89 9.22
C VAL A 314 -0.02 -13.66 8.37
N MET A 315 -1.28 -13.53 7.91
CA MET A 315 -1.70 -12.50 6.97
C MET A 315 -1.51 -11.07 7.47
N GLN A 316 -1.76 -10.83 8.76
CA GLN A 316 -1.55 -9.51 9.34
C GLN A 316 -0.08 -9.10 9.29
N ARG A 317 0.82 -9.94 9.81
CA ARG A 317 2.27 -9.69 9.84
C ARG A 317 2.84 -9.50 8.44
N TRP A 318 2.38 -10.32 7.49
CA TRP A 318 2.82 -10.25 6.10
C TRP A 318 2.37 -8.95 5.44
N THR A 319 1.12 -8.54 5.66
CA THR A 319 0.57 -7.30 5.09
C THR A 319 1.27 -6.07 5.66
N ASP A 320 1.54 -6.07 6.96
CA ASP A 320 2.22 -4.96 7.64
C ASP A 320 3.67 -4.81 7.15
N LEU A 321 4.44 -5.92 7.09
CA LEU A 321 5.81 -5.89 6.59
C LEU A 321 5.88 -5.52 5.11
N ARG A 322 4.95 -6.04 4.29
CA ARG A 322 4.83 -5.62 2.88
C ARG A 322 4.61 -4.12 2.78
N ALA A 323 3.68 -3.56 3.54
CA ALA A 323 3.37 -2.13 3.50
C ALA A 323 4.58 -1.27 3.90
N GLN A 324 5.35 -1.73 4.90
CA GLN A 324 6.60 -1.09 5.32
C GLN A 324 7.67 -1.12 4.22
N LEU A 325 7.89 -2.27 3.58
CA LEU A 325 8.84 -2.39 2.46
C LEU A 325 8.38 -1.61 1.23
N GLN A 326 7.07 -1.61 0.92
CA GLN A 326 6.50 -0.87 -0.21
C GLN A 326 6.75 0.63 -0.08
N ALA A 327 6.75 1.17 1.14
CA ALA A 327 7.03 2.57 1.40
C ALA A 327 8.49 2.99 1.11
N LEU A 328 9.41 2.03 0.93
CA LEU A 328 10.80 2.27 0.53
C LEU A 328 11.00 2.26 -1.00
N LEU A 329 9.95 2.00 -1.79
CA LEU A 329 10.06 1.81 -3.23
C LEU A 329 9.76 3.11 -4.02
N PRO A 330 10.38 3.30 -5.20
CA PRO A 330 10.22 4.48 -6.07
C PRO A 330 8.84 4.64 -6.71
#